data_AF-A0A7X1NLG8-F1
#
_entry.id   AF-A0A7X1NLG8-F1
#
_cell.length_a   1.000
_cell.length_b   1.000
_cell.length_c   1.000
_cell.angle_alpha   90.00
_cell.angle_beta   90.00
_cell.angle_gamma   90.00
#
_symmetry.space_group_name_H-M   'P 1'
#
loop_
_entity.id
_entity.type
_entity.pdbx_description
1 polymer ?
#
loop_
_entity_poly.entity_id
_entity_poly.type
_entity_poly.pdbx_seq_one_letter_code
_entity_poly.pdbx_strand_id
1 'polypeptide(L)' 'MNVLKQHLQSAIFTLLEREVSQRRIHELTGVDRKTIRRYQAIFESQRAATA' A
#
# COMPACT_ATOMS: atom_id res chain seq x y z
N MET A 1 8.02 12.31 -11.57
CA MET A 1 7.41 11.20 -10.81
C MET A 1 7.76 11.39 -9.34
N ASN A 2 6.84 11.89 -8.51
CA ASN A 2 7.13 12.05 -7.08
C ASN A 2 6.96 10.67 -6.43
N VAL A 3 8.07 9.98 -6.21
CA VAL A 3 8.07 8.61 -5.66
C VAL A 3 7.84 8.70 -4.16
N LEU A 4 6.90 7.92 -3.65
CA LEU A 4 6.63 7.82 -2.21
C LEU A 4 7.92 7.38 -1.50
N LYS A 5 8.25 7.98 -0.35
CA LYS A 5 9.45 7.60 0.43
C LYS A 5 9.47 6.09 0.68
N GLN A 6 10.63 5.44 0.55
CA GLN A 6 10.76 3.98 0.63
C GLN A 6 10.18 3.35 1.91
N HIS A 7 10.33 4.03 3.06
CA HIS A 7 9.76 3.55 4.32
C HIS A 7 8.22 3.54 4.30
N LEU A 8 7.58 4.53 3.65
CA LEU A 8 6.12 4.56 3.50
C LEU A 8 5.62 3.48 2.54
N GLN A 9 6.38 3.19 1.48
CA GLN A 9 6.03 2.09 0.57
C GLN A 9 6.05 0.75 1.30
N SER A 10 7.14 0.48 2.04
CA SER A 10 7.29 -0.75 2.83
C SER A 10 6.16 -0.88 3.85
N ALA A 11 5.84 0.21 4.57
CA ALA A 11 4.73 0.23 5.52
C ALA A 11 3.38 -0.08 4.86
N ILE A 12 3.08 0.49 3.68
CA ILE A 12 1.84 0.19 2.96
C ILE A 12 1.76 -1.29 2.58
N PHE A 13 2.83 -1.87 2.01
CA PHE A 13 2.84 -3.28 1.64
C PHE A 13 2.62 -4.20 2.84
N THR A 14 3.33 -3.98 3.95
CA THR A 14 3.16 -4.76 5.18
C THR A 14 1.74 -4.63 5.75
N LEU A 15 1.12 -3.45 5.69
CA LEU A 15 -0.24 -3.25 6.16
C LEU A 15 -1.29 -3.91 5.24
N LEU A 16 -1.07 -3.89 3.92
CA LEU A 16 -1.92 -4.58 2.95
C LEU A 16 -1.85 -6.10 3.11
N GLU A 17 -0.65 -6.64 3.36
CA GLU A 17 -0.45 -8.06 3.66
C GLU A 17 -1.21 -8.51 4.92
N ARG A 18 -1.33 -7.62 5.90
CA ARG A 18 -2.12 -7.81 7.14
C ARG A 18 -3.61 -7.54 6.96
N GLU A 19 -4.09 -7.36 5.73
CA GLU A 19 -5.50 -7.07 5.39
C GLU A 19 -6.06 -5.81 6.08
N VAL A 20 -5.19 -4.84 6.39
CA VAL A 20 -5.59 -3.58 7.02
C VAL A 20 -6.35 -2.73 6.01
N SER A 21 -7.50 -2.18 6.42
CA SER A 21 -8.31 -1.33 5.56
C SER A 21 -7.56 -0.05 5.11
N GLN A 22 -7.81 0.40 3.88
CA GLN A 22 -7.19 1.61 3.32
C GLN A 22 -7.35 2.85 4.20
N ARG A 23 -8.53 2.99 4.85
CA ARG A 23 -8.79 4.07 5.81
C ARG A 23 -7.79 4.02 6.97
N ARG A 24 -7.57 2.84 7.55
CA ARG A 24 -6.65 2.67 8.67
C ARG A 24 -5.20 2.88 8.25
N ILE A 25 -4.82 2.46 7.03
CA ILE A 25 -3.49 2.74 6.46
C ILE A 25 -3.27 4.25 6.33
N HIS A 26 -4.28 5.01 5.87
CA HIS A 26 -4.21 6.47 5.78
C HIS A 26 -4.01 7.12 7.15
N GLU A 27 -4.77 6.71 8.17
CA GLU A 27 -4.61 7.21 9.54
C GLU A 27 -3.21 6.94 10.11
N LEU A 28 -2.63 5.77 9.82
CA LEU A 28 -1.33 5.35 10.35
C LEU A 28 -0.14 5.98 9.63
N THR A 29 -0.25 6.17 8.31
CA THR A 29 0.89 6.56 7.46
C THR A 29 0.81 8.00 6.95
N GLY A 30 -0.34 8.64 7.06
CA GLY A 30 -0.63 9.95 6.44
C GLY A 30 -0.68 9.92 4.91
N VAL A 31 -0.54 8.75 4.28
CA VAL A 31 -0.56 8.62 2.82
C VAL A 31 -1.98 8.73 2.29
N ASP A 32 -2.17 9.50 1.22
CA ASP A 32 -3.47 9.65 0.56
C ASP A 32 -4.04 8.28 0.15
N ARG A 33 -5.32 8.05 0.44
CA ARG A 33 -6.05 6.82 0.10
C ARG A 33 -5.97 6.47 -1.39
N LYS A 34 -5.87 7.45 -2.31
CA LYS A 34 -5.70 7.17 -3.76
C LYS A 34 -4.36 6.49 -4.07
N THR A 35 -3.33 6.87 -3.33
CA THR A 35 -1.99 6.27 -3.45
C THR A 35 -2.03 4.86 -2.89
N ILE A 36 -2.63 4.68 -1.71
CA ILE A 36 -2.81 3.35 -1.11
C ILE A 36 -3.58 2.43 -2.07
N ARG A 37 -4.66 2.91 -2.70
CA ARG A 37 -5.43 2.15 -3.70
C ARG A 37 -4.58 1.72 -4.90
N ARG A 38 -3.69 2.60 -5.41
CA ARG A 38 -2.76 2.25 -6.49
C ARG A 38 -1.77 1.17 -6.04
N TYR A 39 -1.22 1.28 -4.84
CA TYR A 39 -0.30 0.28 -4.29
C TYR A 39 -1.00 -1.06 -4.02
N GLN A 40 -2.27 -1.03 -3.62
CA GLN A 40 -3.07 -2.25 -3.48
C GLN A 40 -3.22 -2.99 -4.82
N ALA A 41 -3.55 -2.29 -5.90
CA ALA A 41 -3.64 -2.93 -7.23
C ALA A 41 -2.30 -3.55 -7.66
N ILE A 42 -1.17 -2.87 -7.36
CA ILE A 42 0.17 -3.40 -7.62
C ILE A 42 0.43 -4.64 -6.77
N PHE A 43 0.10 -4.59 -5.48
CA PHE A 43 0.26 -5.71 -4.56
C PHE A 43 -0.56 -6.94 -4.98
N GLU A 44 -1.82 -6.75 -5.34
CA GLU A 44 -2.69 -7.81 -5.86
C GLU A 44 -2.13 -8.41 -7.15
N SER A 45 -1.63 -7.57 -8.06
CA SER A 45 -0.98 -8.03 -9.31
C SER A 45 0.29 -8.85 -9.02
N GLN A 46 1.12 -8.41 -8.07
CA GLN A 46 2.33 -9.12 -7.65
C GLN A 46 2.00 -10.45 -6.96
N ARG A 47 0.99 -10.46 -6.10
CA ARG A 47 0.51 -11.67 -5.42
C ARG A 47 -0.04 -12.69 -6.42
N ALA A 48 -0.81 -12.24 -7.40
CA ALA A 48 -1.32 -13.09 -8.47
C ALA A 48 -0.21 -13.66 -9.38
N ALA A 49 0.89 -12.93 -9.57
CA ALA A 49 2.04 -13.41 -10.33
C ALA A 49 2.94 -14.41 -9.57
N THR A 50 2.82 -14.45 -8.23
CA THR A 50 3.64 -15.33 -7.36
C THR A 50 2.90 -16.62 -6.97
N ALA A 51 1.58 -16.65 -7.11
CA ALA A 51 0.73 -17.83 -6.89
C ALA A 51 0.71 -18.74 -8.13
#